data_AF-A0A931R605-F1
#
_entry.id   AF-A0A931R605-F1
#
_cell.length_a   1.000
_cell.length_b   1.000
_cell.length_c   1.000
_cell.angle_alpha   90.00
_cell.angle_beta   90.00
_cell.angle_gamma   90.00
#
_symmetry.space_group_name_H-M   'P 1'
#
loop_
_entity.id
_entity.type
_entity.pdbx_description
1 polymer ?
#
loop_
_entity_poly.entity_id
_entity_poly.type
_entity_poly.pdbx_seq_one_letter_code
_entity_poly.pdbx_strand_id
1 'polypeptide(L)'
;MATTLILSSDDALSRLRQSIHAKSGNFYAMYSSILGGIVTDPALMVLPLDDHMVHRGHAVFDTATLTHGMLYQLDPHLDRFLRSAELARIPLPFPRERLRQIILETAAASGHVEGSVRYWLSAGPGGYGLGPAECIGSSFYVIVFSPASSRRTISPMC
;
A
#
# COMPACT_ATOMS: atom_id res chain seq x y z
N MET A 1 9.89 -14.00 35.27
CA MET A 1 9.35 -14.03 33.88
C MET A 1 9.03 -12.60 33.50
N ALA A 2 9.46 -12.14 32.33
CA ALA A 2 9.12 -10.79 31.87
C ALA A 2 7.67 -10.81 31.36
N THR A 3 6.79 -10.02 31.99
CA THR A 3 5.40 -9.86 31.56
C THR A 3 5.36 -8.99 30.30
N THR A 4 4.54 -9.38 29.32
CA THR A 4 4.29 -8.55 28.13
C THR A 4 3.67 -7.22 28.54
N LEU A 5 4.22 -6.12 28.02
CA LEU A 5 3.75 -4.77 28.34
C LEU A 5 2.45 -4.46 27.60
N ILE A 6 1.51 -3.80 28.28
CA ILE A 6 0.35 -3.13 27.66
C ILE A 6 0.78 -1.71 27.34
N LEU A 7 0.68 -1.30 26.08
CA LEU A 7 1.14 0.01 25.61
C LEU A 7 -0.01 1.00 25.55
N SER A 8 0.27 2.26 25.90
CA SER A 8 -0.59 3.38 25.52
C SER A 8 -0.50 3.64 24.01
N SER A 9 -1.44 4.42 23.46
CA SER A 9 -1.40 4.83 22.05
C SER A 9 -0.11 5.61 21.70
N ASP A 10 0.34 6.49 22.59
CA ASP A 10 1.56 7.28 22.40
C ASP A 10 2.82 6.42 22.46
N ASP A 11 2.87 5.46 23.40
CA ASP A 11 3.97 4.50 23.48
C ASP A 11 4.03 3.61 22.24
N ALA A 12 2.88 3.13 21.77
CA ALA A 12 2.80 2.32 20.56
C ALA A 12 3.30 3.09 19.33
N LEU A 13 2.84 4.33 19.14
CA LEU A 13 3.28 5.19 18.04
C LEU A 13 4.79 5.49 18.13
N SER A 14 5.28 5.79 19.32
CA SER A 14 6.71 6.02 19.56
C SER A 14 7.55 4.80 19.20
N ARG A 15 7.09 3.61 19.57
CA ARG A 15 7.77 2.35 19.23
C ARG A 15 7.67 2.01 17.74
N LEU A 16 6.54 2.28 17.09
CA LEU A 16 6.41 2.10 15.63
C LEU A 16 7.47 2.91 14.89
N ARG A 17 7.64 4.18 15.26
CA ARG A 17 8.67 5.06 14.70
C ARG A 17 10.10 4.58 14.94
N GLN A 18 10.36 3.97 16.09
CA GLN A 18 11.67 3.37 16.41
C GLN A 18 11.91 2.04 15.69
N SER A 19 10.84 1.35 15.28
CA SER A 19 10.89 0.01 14.70
C SER A 19 10.91 -0.02 13.17
N ILE A 20 10.97 1.15 12.52
CA ILE A 20 10.99 1.23 11.06
C ILE A 20 12.15 0.41 10.48
N HIS A 21 11.84 -0.38 9.46
CA HIS A 21 12.84 -1.20 8.79
C HIS A 21 13.95 -0.32 8.16
N ALA A 22 15.19 -0.81 8.09
CA ALA A 22 16.32 -0.03 7.56
C ALA A 22 16.12 0.47 6.10
N LYS A 23 15.27 -0.20 5.33
CA LYS A 23 14.90 0.20 3.96
C LYS A 23 13.72 1.18 3.88
N SER A 24 13.14 1.60 5.00
CA SER A 24 11.96 2.48 5.03
C SER A 24 12.27 3.88 4.50
N GLY A 25 13.54 4.29 4.41
CA GLY A 25 13.95 5.48 3.68
C GLY A 25 13.63 5.44 2.18
N ASN A 26 13.20 4.28 1.67
CA ASN A 26 12.71 4.12 0.30
C ASN A 26 11.19 4.16 0.19
N PHE A 27 10.44 4.37 1.28
CA PHE A 27 8.97 4.52 1.25
C PHE A 27 8.63 6.00 1.37
N TYR A 28 7.82 6.52 0.45
CA TYR A 28 7.66 7.96 0.28
C TYR A 28 6.28 8.46 0.68
N ALA A 29 5.23 7.75 0.30
CA ALA A 29 3.86 8.08 0.66
C ALA A 29 2.98 6.82 0.62
N MET A 30 1.97 6.75 1.48
CA MET A 30 0.93 5.72 1.43
C MET A 30 -0.46 6.33 1.60
N TYR A 31 -1.38 6.03 0.69
CA TYR A 31 -2.81 6.22 0.91
C TYR A 31 -3.43 5.00 1.59
N SER A 32 -4.33 5.27 2.54
CA SER A 32 -5.19 4.26 3.17
C SER A 32 -6.64 4.72 3.15
N SER A 33 -7.52 3.95 2.52
CA SER A 33 -8.97 4.19 2.59
C SER A 33 -9.54 4.03 4.00
N ILE A 34 -8.90 3.24 4.87
CA ILE A 34 -9.27 3.12 6.29
C ILE A 34 -9.02 4.43 7.04
N LEU A 35 -7.89 5.08 6.77
CA LEU A 35 -7.58 6.39 7.35
C LEU A 35 -8.28 7.54 6.59
N GLY A 36 -8.72 7.29 5.36
CA GLY A 36 -9.28 8.30 4.47
C GLY A 36 -8.26 9.30 3.93
N GLY A 37 -6.95 8.97 3.94
CA GLY A 37 -5.90 9.93 3.64
C GLY A 37 -4.53 9.34 3.31
N ILE A 38 -3.58 10.24 3.02
CA ILE A 38 -2.19 9.93 2.69
C ILE A 38 -1.30 10.22 3.90
N VAL A 39 -0.41 9.28 4.24
CA VAL A 39 0.65 9.45 5.23
C VAL A 39 2.02 9.41 4.56
N THR A 40 2.96 10.22 5.06
CA THR A 40 4.36 10.25 4.61
C THR A 40 5.34 9.75 5.69
N ASP A 41 4.87 9.55 6.93
CA ASP A 41 5.61 8.89 8.01
C ASP A 41 5.62 7.38 7.75
N PRO A 42 6.78 6.74 7.44
CA PRO A 42 6.85 5.32 7.16
C PRO A 42 6.36 4.43 8.31
N ALA A 43 6.41 4.93 9.55
CA ALA A 43 5.89 4.20 10.72
C ALA A 43 4.36 4.05 10.70
N LEU A 44 3.67 4.92 9.96
CA LEU A 44 2.22 4.92 9.79
C LEU A 44 1.77 4.26 8.49
N MET A 45 2.70 3.79 7.66
CA MET A 45 2.40 3.04 6.44
C MET A 45 2.07 1.58 6.78
N VAL A 46 1.01 1.38 7.56
CA VAL A 46 0.59 0.10 8.14
C VAL A 46 -0.76 -0.35 7.60
N LEU A 47 -0.99 -1.67 7.67
CA LEU A 47 -2.27 -2.29 7.35
C LEU A 47 -2.94 -2.79 8.63
N PRO A 48 -4.28 -2.76 8.70
CA PRO A 48 -5.02 -3.39 9.80
C PRO A 48 -4.76 -4.90 9.81
N LEU A 49 -4.50 -5.49 10.97
CA LEU A 49 -4.27 -6.94 11.08
C LEU A 49 -5.53 -7.76 10.76
N ASP A 50 -6.70 -7.17 11.01
CA ASP A 50 -8.03 -7.71 10.76
C ASP A 50 -8.52 -7.50 9.31
N ASP A 51 -7.70 -6.88 8.44
CA ASP A 51 -7.98 -6.86 7.00
C ASP A 51 -7.76 -8.27 6.42
N HIS A 52 -8.76 -8.79 5.72
CA HIS A 52 -8.70 -10.14 5.11
C HIS A 52 -7.52 -10.31 4.14
N MET A 53 -6.91 -9.24 3.61
CA MET A 53 -5.65 -9.39 2.87
C MET A 53 -4.51 -9.92 3.73
N VAL A 54 -4.45 -9.52 5.01
CA VAL A 54 -3.30 -9.78 5.88
C VAL A 54 -3.35 -11.22 6.40
N HIS A 55 -4.52 -11.67 6.86
CA HIS A 55 -4.64 -13.00 7.47
C HIS A 55 -5.23 -14.07 6.53
N ARG A 56 -5.78 -13.71 5.36
CA ARG A 56 -6.30 -14.67 4.35
C ARG A 56 -5.71 -14.50 2.96
N GLY A 57 -5.03 -13.38 2.68
CA GLY A 57 -4.56 -13.07 1.33
C GLY A 57 -5.68 -12.69 0.36
N HIS A 58 -6.88 -12.31 0.84
CA HIS A 58 -8.00 -11.93 -0.03
C HIS A 58 -7.86 -10.49 -0.53
N ALA A 59 -6.96 -10.30 -1.49
CA ALA A 59 -6.71 -9.03 -2.15
C ALA A 59 -6.15 -9.23 -3.57
N VAL A 60 -6.20 -8.17 -4.36
CA VAL A 60 -5.50 -8.03 -5.64
C VAL A 60 -4.58 -6.81 -5.59
N PHE A 61 -3.54 -6.81 -6.42
CA PHE A 61 -2.61 -5.69 -6.52
C PHE A 61 -2.14 -5.47 -7.95
N ASP A 62 -1.70 -4.25 -8.25
CA ASP A 62 -0.93 -3.93 -9.47
C ASP A 62 0.17 -2.92 -9.12
N THR A 63 1.12 -2.68 -10.03
CA THR A 63 2.22 -1.73 -9.85
C THR A 63 2.47 -0.97 -11.14
N ALA A 64 2.47 0.36 -11.06
CA ALA A 64 2.86 1.26 -12.13
C ALA A 64 4.24 1.88 -11.87
N THR A 65 4.99 2.14 -12.94
CA THR A 65 6.28 2.83 -12.85
C THR A 65 6.06 4.34 -12.86
N LEU A 66 6.69 5.05 -11.93
CA LEU A 66 6.78 6.51 -11.91
C LEU A 66 8.12 6.91 -12.53
N THR A 67 8.09 7.66 -13.62
CA THR A 67 9.29 8.17 -14.28
C THR A 67 9.05 9.56 -14.82
N HIS A 68 10.00 10.47 -14.64
CA HIS A 68 9.89 11.89 -15.00
C HIS A 68 8.59 12.53 -14.49
N GLY A 69 8.10 12.12 -13.31
CA GLY A 69 6.85 12.59 -12.72
C GLY A 69 5.56 12.04 -13.35
N MET A 70 5.67 11.08 -14.27
CA MET A 70 4.56 10.49 -15.00
C MET A 70 4.40 9.00 -14.67
N LEU A 71 3.15 8.56 -14.51
CA LEU A 71 2.82 7.14 -14.35
C LEU A 71 2.67 6.46 -15.72
N TYR A 72 3.57 5.53 -16.01
CA TYR A 72 3.59 4.83 -17.28
C TYR A 72 2.39 3.88 -17.41
N GLN A 73 1.63 4.02 -18.51
CA GLN A 73 0.49 3.16 -18.86
C GLN A 73 -0.53 2.93 -17.73
N LEU A 74 -0.80 3.96 -16.90
CA LEU A 74 -1.68 3.82 -15.74
C LEU A 74 -3.06 3.26 -16.08
N ASP A 75 -3.69 3.74 -17.16
CA ASP A 75 -5.03 3.29 -17.54
C ASP A 75 -5.09 1.78 -17.88
N PRO A 76 -4.22 1.23 -18.74
CA PRO A 76 -4.12 -0.22 -18.94
C PRO A 76 -3.86 -1.04 -17.66
N HIS A 77 -3.00 -0.55 -16.77
CA HIS A 77 -2.77 -1.20 -15.47
C HIS A 77 -4.04 -1.19 -14.61
N LEU A 78 -4.78 -0.07 -14.60
CA LEU A 78 -6.02 0.06 -13.85
C LEU A 78 -7.11 -0.88 -14.41
N ASP A 79 -7.23 -1.00 -15.72
CA ASP A 79 -8.20 -1.89 -16.34
C ASP A 79 -7.92 -3.37 -16.00
N ARG A 80 -6.63 -3.78 -15.99
CA ARG A 80 -6.22 -5.11 -15.52
C ARG A 80 -6.53 -5.30 -14.04
N PHE A 81 -6.22 -4.31 -13.21
CA PHE A 81 -6.47 -4.34 -11.78
C PHE A 81 -7.96 -4.50 -11.44
N LEU A 82 -8.84 -3.77 -12.13
CA LEU A 82 -10.29 -3.87 -11.93
C LEU A 82 -10.84 -5.22 -12.40
N ARG A 83 -10.32 -5.76 -13.51
CA ARG A 83 -10.65 -7.12 -13.96
C ARG A 83 -10.22 -8.17 -12.93
N SER A 84 -9.03 -8.03 -12.33
CA SER A 84 -8.58 -8.91 -11.26
C SER A 84 -9.48 -8.82 -10.02
N ALA A 85 -9.91 -7.61 -9.63
CA ALA A 85 -10.84 -7.41 -8.53
C ALA A 85 -12.19 -8.11 -8.77
N GLU A 86 -12.73 -7.98 -9.98
CA GLU A 86 -13.97 -8.67 -10.40
C GLU A 86 -13.84 -10.20 -10.28
N LEU A 87 -12.76 -10.77 -10.83
CA LEU A 87 -12.49 -12.21 -10.75
C LEU A 87 -12.30 -12.71 -9.31
N ALA A 88 -11.71 -11.87 -8.45
CA ALA A 88 -11.53 -12.14 -7.02
C ALA A 88 -12.79 -11.85 -6.18
N ARG A 89 -13.88 -11.38 -6.81
CA ARG A 89 -15.15 -10.99 -6.17
C ARG A 89 -14.96 -9.92 -5.09
N ILE A 90 -14.07 -8.97 -5.32
CA ILE A 90 -13.85 -7.83 -4.42
C ILE A 90 -14.61 -6.62 -4.98
N PRO A 91 -15.63 -6.09 -4.26
CA PRO A 91 -16.36 -4.92 -4.72
C PRO A 91 -15.45 -3.68 -4.74
N LEU A 92 -15.77 -2.71 -5.59
CA LEU A 92 -14.98 -1.47 -5.66
C LEU A 92 -15.50 -0.46 -4.61
N PRO A 93 -14.64 0.06 -3.72
CA PRO A 93 -15.03 1.06 -2.73
C PRO A 93 -15.19 2.45 -3.36
N PHE A 94 -14.60 2.65 -4.54
CA PHE A 94 -14.68 3.90 -5.29
C PHE A 94 -14.84 3.62 -6.78
N PRO A 95 -15.44 4.55 -7.55
CA PRO A 95 -15.41 4.50 -9.01
C PRO A 95 -13.98 4.49 -9.56
N ARG A 96 -13.80 3.93 -10.77
CA ARG A 96 -12.52 3.83 -11.48
C ARG A 96 -11.76 5.16 -11.50
N GLU A 97 -12.45 6.25 -11.76
CA GLU A 97 -11.90 7.60 -11.87
C GLU A 97 -11.32 8.08 -10.54
N ARG A 98 -12.00 7.76 -9.43
CA ARG A 98 -11.52 8.12 -8.09
C ARG A 98 -10.33 7.26 -7.67
N LEU A 99 -10.32 5.96 -8.00
CA LEU A 99 -9.16 5.09 -7.79
C LEU A 99 -7.93 5.63 -8.53
N ARG A 100 -8.11 5.99 -9.82
CA ARG A 100 -7.07 6.62 -10.63
C ARG A 100 -6.56 7.91 -10.00
N GLN A 101 -7.47 8.77 -9.53
CA GLN A 101 -7.12 10.04 -8.90
C GLN A 101 -6.32 9.83 -7.60
N ILE A 102 -6.74 8.90 -6.74
CA ILE A 102 -6.03 8.57 -5.50
C ILE A 102 -4.59 8.10 -5.82
N ILE A 103 -4.40 7.27 -6.84
CA ILE A 103 -3.06 6.82 -7.25
C ILE A 103 -2.19 8.02 -7.65
N LEU A 104 -2.73 8.95 -8.43
CA LEU A 104 -2.03 10.16 -8.87
C LEU A 104 -1.74 11.12 -7.70
N GLU A 105 -2.70 11.35 -6.82
CA GLU A 105 -2.57 12.18 -5.62
C GLU A 105 -1.49 11.62 -4.68
N THR A 106 -1.46 10.29 -4.51
CA THR A 106 -0.43 9.63 -3.69
C THR A 106 0.96 9.74 -4.32
N ALA A 107 1.06 9.58 -5.65
CA ALA A 107 2.30 9.81 -6.39
C ALA A 107 2.79 11.26 -6.23
N ALA A 108 1.92 12.25 -6.36
CA ALA A 108 2.25 13.65 -6.18
C ALA A 108 2.68 13.97 -4.73
N ALA A 109 1.96 13.44 -3.73
CA ALA A 109 2.27 13.64 -2.32
C ALA A 109 3.63 13.04 -1.90
N SER A 110 4.16 12.08 -2.68
CA SER A 110 5.50 11.54 -2.45
C SER A 110 6.61 12.58 -2.68
N GLY A 111 6.40 13.58 -3.54
CA GLY A 111 7.44 14.54 -3.92
C GLY A 111 8.57 13.96 -4.80
N HIS A 112 8.43 12.72 -5.28
CA HIS A 112 9.42 12.06 -6.13
C HIS A 112 8.98 11.98 -7.59
N VAL A 113 9.95 12.04 -8.52
CA VAL A 113 9.71 11.94 -9.97
C VAL A 113 10.10 10.58 -10.55
N GLU A 114 10.82 9.77 -9.79
CA GLU A 114 11.21 8.39 -10.11
C GLU A 114 10.76 7.47 -8.98
N GLY A 115 10.23 6.30 -9.33
CA GLY A 115 9.81 5.33 -8.33
C GLY A 115 8.88 4.24 -8.86
N SER A 116 8.25 3.55 -7.92
CA SER A 116 7.18 2.58 -8.19
C SER A 116 5.97 2.94 -7.36
N VAL A 117 4.79 2.87 -7.97
CA VAL A 117 3.52 3.06 -7.31
C VAL A 117 2.77 1.75 -7.32
N ARG A 118 2.61 1.14 -6.15
CA ARG A 118 1.88 -0.12 -5.97
C ARG A 118 0.60 0.15 -5.23
N TYR A 119 -0.46 -0.53 -5.63
CA TYR A 119 -1.77 -0.35 -5.03
C TYR A 119 -2.50 -1.69 -4.91
N TRP A 120 -3.34 -1.77 -3.89
CA TRP A 120 -4.07 -2.97 -3.49
C TRP A 120 -5.55 -2.67 -3.34
N LEU A 121 -6.36 -3.67 -3.68
CA LEU A 121 -7.74 -3.75 -3.27
C LEU A 121 -7.92 -5.02 -2.43
N SER A 122 -8.35 -4.87 -1.18
CA SER A 122 -8.68 -5.99 -0.30
C SER A 122 -10.16 -6.15 -0.11
N ALA A 123 -10.57 -7.34 0.33
CA ALA A 123 -11.90 -7.57 0.89
C ALA A 123 -12.19 -6.70 2.13
N GLY A 124 -11.14 -6.24 2.83
CA GLY A 124 -11.18 -5.24 3.89
C GLY A 124 -11.26 -5.83 5.31
N PRO A 125 -11.36 -4.96 6.33
CA PRO A 125 -11.46 -5.35 7.73
C PRO A 125 -12.71 -6.18 8.00
N GLY A 126 -12.54 -7.26 8.76
CA GLY A 126 -13.61 -8.13 9.20
C GLY A 126 -13.20 -8.97 10.41
N GLY A 127 -14.03 -9.93 10.77
CA GLY A 127 -13.62 -10.96 11.71
C GLY A 127 -12.55 -11.90 11.14
N TYR A 128 -12.24 -12.96 11.89
CA TYR A 128 -11.28 -14.00 11.51
C TYR A 128 -11.95 -15.26 10.94
N GLY A 129 -13.19 -15.13 10.49
CA GLY A 129 -13.94 -16.15 9.80
C GLY A 129 -13.34 -16.52 8.44
N LEU A 130 -13.83 -17.62 7.87
CA LEU A 130 -13.25 -18.16 6.64
C LEU A 130 -13.62 -17.37 5.38
N GLY A 131 -14.75 -16.66 5.40
CA GLY A 131 -15.30 -15.96 4.25
C GLY A 131 -15.46 -14.45 4.48
N PRO A 132 -15.55 -13.66 3.40
CA PRO A 132 -15.55 -12.19 3.48
C PRO A 132 -16.92 -11.60 3.87
N ALA A 133 -17.89 -12.42 4.26
CA ALA A 133 -19.26 -11.97 4.57
C ALA A 133 -19.32 -11.06 5.81
N GLU A 134 -18.31 -11.15 6.67
CA GLU A 134 -18.15 -10.31 7.86
C GLU A 134 -17.31 -9.05 7.60
N CYS A 135 -16.75 -8.89 6.39
CA CYS A 135 -15.99 -7.70 6.04
C CYS A 135 -16.93 -6.49 5.95
N ILE A 136 -16.54 -5.38 6.55
CA ILE A 136 -17.34 -4.14 6.58
C ILE A 136 -17.48 -3.55 5.16
N GLY A 137 -16.45 -3.73 4.34
CA GLY A 137 -16.35 -3.29 2.96
C GLY A 137 -14.92 -3.41 2.46
N SER A 138 -14.72 -3.36 1.15
CA SER A 138 -13.38 -3.44 0.55
C SER A 138 -12.54 -2.21 0.85
N SER A 139 -11.22 -2.42 0.95
CA SER A 139 -10.27 -1.34 1.22
C SER A 139 -9.31 -1.15 0.06
N PHE A 140 -9.03 0.10 -0.26
CA PHE A 140 -8.05 0.51 -1.24
C PHE A 140 -6.82 1.16 -0.56
N TYR A 141 -5.63 0.74 -1.00
CA TYR A 141 -4.35 1.23 -0.48
C TYR A 141 -3.41 1.53 -1.64
N VAL A 142 -2.58 2.55 -1.51
CA VAL A 142 -1.54 2.91 -2.50
C VAL A 142 -0.26 3.20 -1.75
N ILE A 143 0.89 2.74 -2.24
CA ILE A 143 2.21 3.12 -1.72
C ILE A 143 3.13 3.55 -2.86
N VAL A 144 3.94 4.57 -2.60
CA VAL A 144 5.00 5.04 -3.48
C VAL A 144 6.34 4.74 -2.82
N PHE A 145 7.25 4.12 -3.56
CA PHE A 145 8.54 3.70 -3.03
C PHE A 145 9.62 3.68 -4.12
N SER A 146 10.89 3.77 -3.71
CA SER A 146 12.01 3.49 -4.61
C SER A 146 12.06 2.00 -4.91
N PRO A 147 12.07 1.57 -6.18
CA PRO A 147 12.51 0.23 -6.50
C PRO A 147 13.94 0.06 -5.97
N ALA A 148 14.26 -1.12 -5.42
CA ALA A 148 15.61 -1.38 -4.95
C ALA A 148 16.59 -1.09 -6.10
N SER A 149 17.62 -0.26 -5.85
CA SER A 149 18.57 0.11 -6.89
C SER A 149 19.13 -1.17 -7.51
N SER A 150 18.85 -1.41 -8.79
CA SER A 150 19.69 -2.29 -9.58
C SER A 150 21.00 -1.54 -9.85
N ARG A 151 21.82 -1.39 -8.80
CA ARG A 151 23.25 -1.22 -9.03
C ARG A 151 23.73 -2.54 -9.61
N ARG A 152 23.51 -2.73 -10.91
CA ARG A 152 24.48 -3.45 -11.73
C ARG A 152 25.71 -2.57 -11.69
N THR A 153 26.54 -2.75 -10.68
CA THR A 153 27.95 -2.38 -10.77
C THR A 153 28.46 -3.17 -11.97
N ILE A 154 28.45 -2.54 -13.14
CA ILE A 154 29.33 -2.96 -14.21
C ILE A 154 30.71 -2.60 -13.66
N SER A 155 31.35 -3.57 -13.03
CA SER A 155 32.77 -3.46 -12.76
C SER A 155 33.43 -3.22 -14.13
N PRO A 156 34.20 -2.15 -14.34
CA PRO A 156 35.02 -2.07 -15.53
C PRO A 156 35.95 -3.28 -15.48
N MET A 157 35.87 -4.15 -16.49
CA MET A 157 36.93 -5.12 -16.74
C MET A 157 38.16 -4.31 -17.13
N CYS A 158 39.13 -4.24 -16.23
CA CYS A 158 40.54 -4.06 -16.55
C CYS A 158 41.25 -5.36 -16.19
#